data_AF-A0A9D5IJR3-F1
#
_entry.id   AF-A0A9D5IJR3-F1
#
_cell.length_a   1.000
_cell.length_b   1.000
_cell.length_c   1.000
_cell.angle_alpha   90.00
_cell.angle_beta   90.00
_cell.angle_gamma   90.00
#
_symmetry.space_group_name_H-M   'P 1'
#
loop_
_entity.id
_entity.type
_entity.pdbx_description
1 polymer ?
#
loop_
_entity_poly.entity_id
_entity_poly.type
_entity_poly.pdbx_seq_one_letter_code
_entity_poly.pdbx_strand_id
1 'polypeptide(L)'
;MPTYKPPAPPKDVEKSIDSLQRIHALISALALGEAVRRLIQMPGTPEAEFHLSVLPQFLALVCTIVPFYHGMHRHLEATYLFPVDPKHPRGVLLIDFVVFLVEASTFFALASLFNASGFYWVLAALLVFDAIWSGLTALITQATEFRWCVLNFIAAIAMVVVLSLNVFRAGMDVWLLTIIAVVRTIFDYQMHWHFYFPFEKDETTVGGNAPPSGENPPVGVVAPPPVENPPAEENADGGGI
;
A
#
# COMPACT_ATOMS: atom_id res chain seq x y z
N MET A 1 4.83 -29.06 22.22
CA MET A 1 5.88 -28.05 22.02
C MET A 1 5.31 -26.72 22.49
N PRO A 2 6.02 -25.93 23.31
CA PRO A 2 5.54 -24.61 23.71
C PRO A 2 5.47 -23.69 22.48
N THR A 3 4.33 -23.04 22.28
CA THR A 3 4.14 -22.01 21.25
C THR A 3 4.99 -20.80 21.61
N TYR A 4 6.03 -20.54 20.82
CA TYR A 4 6.81 -19.32 20.96
C TYR A 4 5.94 -18.14 20.53
N LYS A 5 5.66 -17.23 21.47
CA LYS A 5 4.99 -15.96 21.19
C LYS A 5 6.07 -14.89 21.03
N PRO A 6 6.23 -14.26 19.85
CA PRO A 6 7.21 -13.20 19.69
C PRO A 6 6.89 -12.05 20.65
N PRO A 7 7.91 -11.35 21.20
CA PRO A 7 7.69 -10.19 22.04
C PRO A 7 6.95 -9.10 21.26
N ALA A 8 6.04 -8.39 21.93
CA ALA A 8 5.33 -7.27 21.31
C ALA A 8 6.33 -6.16 20.92
N PRO A 9 6.14 -5.50 19.76
CA PRO A 9 6.99 -4.39 19.36
C PRO A 9 6.92 -3.23 20.37
N PRO A 10 7.98 -2.42 20.50
CA PRO A 10 7.93 -1.22 21.33
C PRO A 10 6.83 -0.27 20.85
N LYS A 11 5.99 0.24 21.76
CA LYS A 11 4.85 1.11 21.44
C LYS A 11 5.23 2.37 20.65
N ASP A 12 6.45 2.87 20.80
CA ASP A 12 6.92 4.06 20.08
C ASP A 12 7.21 3.77 18.60
N VAL A 13 7.63 2.55 18.27
CA VAL A 13 7.86 2.11 16.90
C VAL A 13 6.52 1.97 16.16
N GLU A 14 5.54 1.34 16.81
CA GLU A 14 4.17 1.21 16.28
C GLU A 14 3.56 2.58 15.96
N LYS A 15 3.62 3.54 16.90
CA LYS A 15 3.16 4.92 16.67
C LYS A 15 3.88 5.62 15.52
N SER A 16 5.18 5.36 15.35
CA SER A 16 5.98 5.96 14.28
C SER A 16 5.56 5.41 12.91
N ILE A 17 5.33 4.10 12.82
CA ILE A 17 4.80 3.44 11.62
C ILE A 17 3.41 3.99 11.30
N ASP A 18 2.49 4.00 12.27
CA ASP A 18 1.14 4.55 12.08
C ASP A 18 1.17 5.99 11.55
N SER A 19 2.08 6.82 12.08
CA SER A 19 2.25 8.20 11.62
C SER A 19 2.72 8.25 10.16
N LEU A 20 3.71 7.44 9.78
CA LEU A 20 4.23 7.37 8.42
C LEU A 20 3.15 6.89 7.44
N GLN A 21 2.45 5.81 7.80
CA GLN A 21 1.33 5.25 7.05
C GLN A 21 0.25 6.32 6.77
N ARG A 22 -0.14 7.10 7.79
CA ARG A 22 -1.11 8.20 7.64
C ARG A 22 -0.62 9.33 6.75
N ILE A 23 0.65 9.74 6.89
CA ILE A 23 1.23 10.79 6.05
C ILE A 23 1.27 10.35 4.59
N HIS A 24 1.72 9.12 4.33
CA HIS A 24 1.74 8.57 2.99
C HIS A 24 0.32 8.48 2.39
N ALA A 25 -0.66 7.95 3.15
CA ALA A 25 -2.05 7.90 2.73
C ALA A 25 -2.61 9.30 2.37
N LEU A 26 -2.31 10.32 3.18
CA LEU A 26 -2.70 11.69 2.92
C LEU A 26 -2.10 12.21 1.60
N ILE A 27 -0.81 12.00 1.37
CA ILE A 27 -0.14 12.47 0.14
C ILE A 27 -0.65 11.71 -1.09
N SER A 28 -0.84 10.38 -1.00
CA SER A 28 -1.47 9.60 -2.07
C SER A 28 -2.89 10.08 -2.37
N ALA A 29 -3.68 10.41 -1.35
CA ALA A 29 -5.02 10.98 -1.54
C ALA A 29 -4.98 12.36 -2.21
N LEU A 30 -4.02 13.22 -1.86
CA LEU A 30 -3.80 14.51 -2.53
C LEU A 30 -3.41 14.32 -4.00
N ALA A 31 -2.54 13.34 -4.30
CA ALA A 31 -2.15 13.01 -5.66
C ALA A 31 -3.34 12.52 -6.49
N LEU A 32 -4.19 11.65 -5.93
CA LEU A 32 -5.43 11.19 -6.58
C LEU A 32 -6.42 12.33 -6.76
N GLY A 33 -6.56 13.23 -5.78
CA GLY A 33 -7.40 14.42 -5.88
C GLY A 33 -6.94 15.34 -7.01
N GLU A 34 -5.64 15.61 -7.13
CA GLU A 34 -5.06 16.37 -8.24
C GLU A 34 -5.29 15.66 -9.58
N ALA A 35 -5.12 14.34 -9.64
CA ALA A 35 -5.34 13.55 -10.84
C ALA A 35 -6.81 13.60 -11.32
N VAL A 36 -7.77 13.48 -10.40
CA VAL A 36 -9.21 13.64 -10.68
C VAL A 36 -9.51 15.07 -11.13
N ARG A 37 -8.93 16.07 -10.45
CA ARG A 37 -9.07 17.48 -10.85
C ARG A 37 -8.59 17.70 -12.28
N ARG A 38 -7.44 17.15 -12.67
CA ARG A 38 -6.91 17.24 -14.04
C ARG A 38 -7.75 16.50 -15.08
N LEU A 39 -8.43 15.43 -14.67
CA LEU A 39 -9.34 14.69 -15.53
C LEU A 39 -10.63 15.47 -15.83
N ILE A 40 -11.07 16.33 -14.91
CA ILE A 40 -12.32 17.12 -15.00
C ILE A 40 -12.06 18.58 -15.40
N GLN A 41 -10.87 19.10 -15.17
CA GLN A 41 -10.55 20.50 -15.42
C GLN A 41 -9.07 20.67 -15.77
N MET A 42 -8.80 21.00 -17.03
CA MET A 42 -7.45 21.37 -17.45
C MET A 42 -7.04 22.76 -16.94
N PRO A 43 -5.74 22.98 -16.66
CA PRO A 43 -5.24 24.33 -16.38
C PRO A 43 -5.56 25.28 -17.54
N GLY A 44 -6.22 26.40 -17.22
CA GLY A 44 -6.58 27.44 -18.19
C GLY A 44 -7.98 27.31 -18.80
N THR A 45 -8.75 26.25 -18.49
CA THR A 45 -10.16 26.15 -18.89
C THR A 45 -11.09 26.55 -17.73
N PRO A 46 -12.06 27.44 -17.96
CA PRO A 46 -12.99 27.89 -16.91
C PRO A 46 -14.07 26.84 -16.60
N GLU A 47 -14.42 26.00 -17.58
CA GLU A 47 -15.47 25.00 -17.47
C GLU A 47 -14.91 23.62 -17.10
N ALA A 48 -15.68 22.89 -16.30
CA ALA A 48 -15.39 21.51 -15.91
C ALA A 48 -15.89 20.57 -17.01
N GLU A 49 -14.98 19.91 -17.70
CA GLU A 49 -15.26 18.95 -18.76
C GLU A 49 -14.41 17.69 -18.58
N PHE A 50 -14.98 16.52 -18.88
CA PHE A 50 -14.24 15.28 -18.77
C PHE A 50 -13.26 15.11 -19.94
N HIS A 51 -11.96 15.17 -19.65
CA HIS A 51 -10.91 15.15 -20.66
C HIS A 51 -10.39 13.73 -20.92
N LEU A 52 -10.97 13.05 -21.92
CA LEU A 52 -10.56 11.69 -22.32
C LEU A 52 -9.09 11.57 -22.75
N SER A 53 -8.46 12.67 -23.15
CA SER A 53 -7.05 12.69 -23.57
C SER A 53 -6.06 12.41 -22.44
N VAL A 54 -6.42 12.67 -21.18
CA VAL A 54 -5.56 12.40 -20.00
C VAL A 54 -5.95 11.13 -19.25
N LEU A 55 -6.99 10.42 -19.71
CA LEU A 55 -7.44 9.17 -19.12
C LEU A 55 -6.33 8.11 -19.04
N PRO A 56 -5.46 7.93 -20.06
CA PRO A 56 -4.39 6.94 -19.96
C PRO A 56 -3.40 7.24 -18.82
N GLN A 57 -3.01 8.49 -18.63
CA GLN A 57 -2.11 8.91 -17.55
C GLN A 57 -2.78 8.71 -16.19
N PHE A 58 -4.06 9.03 -16.08
CA PHE A 58 -4.86 8.77 -14.88
C PHE A 58 -4.85 7.28 -14.51
N LEU A 59 -5.16 6.40 -15.47
CA LEU A 59 -5.16 4.95 -15.23
C LEU A 59 -3.77 4.44 -14.86
N ALA A 60 -2.72 4.88 -15.55
CA ALA A 60 -1.34 4.51 -15.24
C ALA A 60 -0.96 4.93 -13.81
N LEU A 61 -1.33 6.15 -13.40
CA LEU A 61 -1.08 6.65 -12.06
C LEU A 61 -1.82 5.83 -11.00
N VAL A 62 -3.12 5.58 -11.16
CA VAL A 62 -3.92 4.78 -10.21
C VAL A 62 -3.37 3.36 -10.08
N CYS A 63 -3.08 2.71 -11.21
CA CYS A 63 -2.49 1.38 -11.23
C CYS A 63 -1.11 1.34 -10.59
N THR A 64 -0.39 2.46 -10.52
CA THR A 64 0.92 2.53 -9.84
C THR A 64 0.77 2.84 -8.35
N ILE A 65 -0.08 3.81 -7.97
CA ILE A 65 -0.27 4.21 -6.57
C ILE A 65 -0.73 3.03 -5.71
N VAL A 66 -1.71 2.25 -6.18
CA VAL A 66 -2.32 1.17 -5.41
C VAL A 66 -1.29 0.13 -4.93
N PRO A 67 -0.53 -0.55 -5.79
CA PRO A 67 0.47 -1.52 -5.35
C PRO A 67 1.58 -0.88 -4.52
N PHE A 68 2.03 0.35 -4.83
CA PHE A 68 3.04 1.04 -4.01
C PHE A 68 2.55 1.29 -2.58
N TYR A 69 1.32 1.79 -2.43
CA TYR A 69 0.70 2.02 -1.13
C TYR A 69 0.60 0.72 -0.32
N HIS A 70 0.10 -0.35 -0.94
CA HIS A 70 0.01 -1.66 -0.31
C HIS A 70 1.39 -2.23 0.03
N GLY A 71 2.36 -2.12 -0.88
CA GLY A 71 3.74 -2.55 -0.72
C GLY A 71 4.39 -1.91 0.49
N MET A 72 4.35 -0.58 0.55
CA MET A 72 4.89 0.20 1.66
C MET A 72 4.28 -0.23 3.00
N HIS A 73 2.95 -0.33 3.09
CA HIS A 73 2.28 -0.76 4.32
C HIS A 73 2.78 -2.12 4.79
N ARG A 74 2.81 -3.10 3.89
CA ARG A 74 3.21 -4.46 4.22
C ARG A 74 4.71 -4.56 4.51
N HIS A 75 5.53 -3.79 3.82
CA HIS A 75 6.95 -3.68 4.08
C HIS A 75 7.22 -3.14 5.50
N LEU A 76 6.55 -2.06 5.91
CA LEU A 76 6.70 -1.49 7.25
C LEU A 76 6.23 -2.48 8.34
N GLU A 77 5.09 -3.13 8.13
CA GLU A 77 4.59 -4.14 9.07
C GLU A 77 5.55 -5.33 9.21
N ALA A 78 5.97 -5.92 8.09
CA ALA A 78 6.85 -7.09 8.08
C ALA A 78 8.23 -6.76 8.67
N THR A 79 8.75 -5.58 8.38
CA THR A 79 10.10 -5.17 8.79
C THR A 79 10.17 -4.79 10.27
N TYR A 80 9.13 -4.10 10.79
CA TYR A 80 9.22 -3.46 12.11
C TYR A 80 8.24 -4.01 13.15
N LEU A 81 7.07 -4.53 12.76
CA LEU A 81 6.11 -5.12 13.71
C LEU A 81 6.33 -6.63 13.86
N PHE A 82 6.71 -7.30 12.77
CA PHE A 82 6.94 -8.75 12.74
C PHE A 82 8.37 -9.12 12.31
N PRO A 83 9.42 -8.51 12.91
CA PRO A 83 10.79 -8.74 12.47
C PRO A 83 11.19 -10.21 12.66
N VAL A 84 11.74 -10.80 11.61
CA VAL A 84 12.35 -12.14 11.68
C VAL A 84 13.67 -12.10 12.46
N ASP A 85 14.41 -11.00 12.36
CA ASP A 85 15.67 -10.77 13.11
C ASP A 85 15.50 -9.64 14.16
N PRO A 86 15.77 -9.90 15.45
CA PRO A 86 15.67 -8.90 16.51
C PRO A 86 16.70 -7.75 16.40
N LYS A 87 17.72 -7.84 15.54
CA LYS A 87 18.81 -6.85 15.43
C LYS A 87 18.54 -5.75 14.39
N HIS A 88 17.30 -5.30 14.23
CA HIS A 88 17.02 -4.28 13.23
C HIS A 88 17.60 -2.90 13.64
N PRO A 89 18.36 -2.21 12.77
CA PRO A 89 19.02 -0.97 13.15
C PRO A 89 18.00 0.16 13.32
N ARG A 90 18.06 0.87 14.45
CA ARG A 90 17.12 1.96 14.80
C ARG A 90 17.09 3.14 13.80
N GLY A 91 18.05 3.22 12.88
CA GLY A 91 18.13 4.28 11.86
C GLY A 91 17.45 3.97 10.53
N VAL A 92 17.15 2.70 10.23
CA VAL A 92 16.60 2.30 8.91
C VAL A 92 15.21 2.88 8.71
N LEU A 93 14.39 2.93 9.77
CA LEU A 93 13.04 3.49 9.72
C LEU A 93 12.99 4.95 9.23
N LEU A 94 14.02 5.75 9.55
CA LEU A 94 14.10 7.14 9.08
C LEU A 94 14.43 7.20 7.58
N ILE A 95 15.23 6.25 7.07
CA ILE A 95 15.54 6.16 5.65
C ILE A 95 14.29 5.77 4.89
N ASP A 96 13.58 4.73 5.33
CA ASP A 96 12.31 4.28 4.76
C ASP A 96 11.29 5.43 4.72
N PHE A 97 11.21 6.19 5.82
CA PHE A 97 10.35 7.38 5.89
C PHE A 97 10.65 8.37 4.77
N VAL A 98 11.92 8.73 4.56
CA VAL A 98 12.31 9.69 3.54
C VAL A 98 12.05 9.14 2.13
N VAL A 99 12.37 7.87 1.90
CA VAL A 99 12.15 7.20 0.62
C VAL A 99 10.67 7.19 0.26
N PHE A 100 9.81 6.69 1.15
CA PHE A 100 8.37 6.63 0.91
C PHE A 100 7.72 8.01 0.80
N LEU A 101 8.25 9.01 1.53
CA LEU A 101 7.80 10.39 1.36
C LEU A 101 8.13 10.95 -0.03
N VAL A 102 9.34 10.65 -0.55
CA VAL A 102 9.75 11.05 -1.90
C VAL A 102 8.90 10.34 -2.96
N GLU A 103 8.63 9.04 -2.80
CA GLU A 103 7.75 8.29 -3.71
C GLU A 103 6.33 8.85 -3.73
N ALA A 104 5.73 9.08 -2.55
CA ALA A 104 4.40 9.66 -2.42
C ALA A 104 4.33 11.06 -3.05
N SER A 105 5.34 11.90 -2.81
CA SER A 105 5.44 13.23 -3.39
C SER A 105 5.59 13.17 -4.92
N THR A 106 6.26 12.14 -5.43
CA THR A 106 6.40 11.91 -6.87
C THR A 106 5.06 11.57 -7.53
N PHE A 107 4.14 10.88 -6.85
CA PHE A 107 2.78 10.68 -7.36
C PHE A 107 2.02 12.01 -7.55
N PHE A 108 2.17 12.93 -6.61
CA PHE A 108 1.58 14.26 -6.74
C PHE A 108 2.21 15.03 -7.91
N ALA A 109 3.54 14.98 -8.06
CA ALA A 109 4.24 15.56 -9.19
C ALA A 109 3.76 14.96 -10.53
N LEU A 110 3.60 13.64 -10.61
CA LEU A 110 3.04 12.94 -11.78
C LEU A 110 1.63 13.43 -12.12
N ALA A 111 0.74 13.55 -11.13
CA ALA A 111 -0.59 14.10 -11.34
C ALA A 111 -0.55 15.51 -11.94
N SER A 112 0.40 16.35 -11.48
CA SER A 112 0.58 17.71 -12.00
C SER A 112 1.09 17.77 -13.46
N LEU A 113 1.70 16.68 -13.95
CA LEU A 113 2.27 16.51 -15.28
C LEU A 113 1.31 15.88 -16.29
N PHE A 114 0.01 15.78 -15.99
CA PHE A 114 -0.97 15.32 -16.98
C PHE A 114 -0.90 16.17 -18.25
N ASN A 115 -0.95 15.50 -19.41
CA ASN A 115 -0.75 16.07 -20.75
C ASN A 115 0.68 16.57 -21.07
N ALA A 116 1.64 16.44 -20.14
CA ALA A 116 3.05 16.72 -20.41
C ALA A 116 3.78 15.46 -20.88
N SER A 117 4.69 15.60 -21.85
CA SER A 117 5.56 14.52 -22.32
C SER A 117 6.44 13.93 -21.21
N GLY A 118 6.71 14.71 -20.16
CA GLY A 118 7.48 14.28 -19.00
C GLY A 118 6.80 13.26 -18.10
N PHE A 119 5.47 13.06 -18.19
CA PHE A 119 4.73 12.17 -17.29
C PHE A 119 5.33 10.75 -17.23
N TYR A 120 5.46 10.09 -18.39
CA TYR A 120 5.94 8.72 -18.43
C TYR A 120 7.45 8.59 -18.19
N TRP A 121 8.23 9.64 -18.46
CA TRP A 121 9.63 9.67 -18.07
C TRP A 121 9.79 9.69 -16.55
N VAL A 122 9.00 10.52 -15.86
CA VAL A 122 8.98 10.56 -14.39
C VAL A 122 8.43 9.24 -13.82
N LEU A 123 7.42 8.64 -14.45
CA LEU A 123 6.88 7.35 -14.02
C LEU A 123 7.92 6.22 -14.17
N ALA A 124 8.63 6.17 -15.29
CA ALA A 124 9.71 5.20 -15.49
C ALA A 124 10.83 5.42 -14.47
N ALA A 125 11.21 6.67 -14.20
CA ALA A 125 12.20 7.01 -13.19
C ALA A 125 11.77 6.57 -11.78
N LEU A 126 10.49 6.76 -11.42
CA LEU A 126 9.93 6.28 -10.16
C LEU A 126 10.02 4.76 -10.03
N LEU A 127 9.72 4.02 -11.10
CA LEU A 127 9.85 2.55 -11.11
C LEU A 127 11.31 2.08 -10.98
N VAL A 128 12.28 2.80 -11.57
CA VAL A 128 13.71 2.52 -11.37
C VAL A 128 14.11 2.80 -9.92
N PHE A 129 13.67 3.94 -9.38
CA PHE A 129 13.96 4.33 -8.00
C PHE A 129 13.46 3.27 -7.01
N ASP A 130 12.21 2.84 -7.15
CA ASP A 130 11.63 1.77 -6.33
C ASP A 130 12.34 0.42 -6.53
N ALA A 131 12.72 0.06 -7.77
CA ALA A 131 13.48 -1.16 -8.02
C ALA A 131 14.85 -1.15 -7.31
N ILE A 132 15.54 0.00 -7.32
CA ILE A 132 16.80 0.17 -6.58
C ILE A 132 16.54 0.04 -5.08
N TRP A 133 15.53 0.72 -4.56
CA TRP A 133 15.19 0.69 -3.14
C TRP A 133 14.83 -0.72 -2.67
N SER A 134 13.87 -1.38 -3.32
CA SER A 134 13.49 -2.77 -3.02
C SER A 134 14.65 -3.75 -3.17
N GLY A 135 15.55 -3.53 -4.14
CA GLY A 135 16.78 -4.30 -4.28
C GLY A 135 17.73 -4.13 -3.10
N LEU A 136 17.98 -2.89 -2.65
CA LEU A 136 18.81 -2.60 -1.48
C LEU A 136 18.22 -3.21 -0.21
N THR A 137 16.92 -3.06 -0.02
CA THR A 137 16.19 -3.67 1.10
C THR A 137 16.33 -5.19 1.09
N ALA A 138 16.13 -5.85 -0.06
CA ALA A 138 16.27 -7.30 -0.18
C ALA A 138 17.68 -7.81 0.15
N LEU A 139 18.73 -7.04 -0.18
CA LEU A 139 20.11 -7.36 0.18
C LEU A 139 20.37 -7.27 1.69
N ILE A 140 19.67 -6.37 2.39
CA ILE A 140 19.84 -6.15 3.83
C ILE A 140 18.99 -7.13 4.64
N THR A 141 17.74 -7.37 4.25
CA THR A 141 16.75 -8.10 5.06
C THR A 141 16.62 -9.58 4.68
N GLN A 142 17.31 -10.05 3.63
CA GLN A 142 17.10 -11.37 3.01
C GLN A 142 15.64 -11.66 2.65
N ALA A 143 14.81 -10.61 2.52
CA ALA A 143 13.41 -10.77 2.24
C ALA A 143 13.19 -11.32 0.82
N THR A 144 12.11 -12.09 0.65
CA THR A 144 11.64 -12.67 -0.62
C THR A 144 11.19 -11.63 -1.66
N GLU A 145 11.49 -10.35 -1.45
CA GLU A 145 11.00 -9.20 -2.21
C GLU A 145 11.80 -8.92 -3.50
N PHE A 146 12.82 -9.73 -3.82
CA PHE A 146 13.59 -9.55 -5.07
C PHE A 146 12.71 -9.61 -6.33
N ARG A 147 11.58 -10.33 -6.28
CA ARG A 147 10.61 -10.40 -7.38
C ARG A 147 9.98 -9.04 -7.69
N TRP A 148 9.72 -8.22 -6.67
CA TRP A 148 9.20 -6.86 -6.79
C TRP A 148 10.17 -5.96 -7.57
N CYS A 149 11.44 -5.98 -7.16
CA CYS A 149 12.53 -5.28 -7.82
C CYS A 149 12.59 -5.62 -9.32
N VAL A 150 12.60 -6.91 -9.65
CA VAL A 150 12.67 -7.38 -11.04
C VAL A 150 11.47 -6.90 -11.86
N LEU A 151 10.26 -7.00 -11.31
CA LEU A 151 9.04 -6.59 -12.01
C LEU A 151 9.05 -5.08 -12.34
N ASN A 152 9.47 -4.24 -11.40
CA ASN A 152 9.55 -2.79 -11.60
C ASN A 152 10.64 -2.39 -12.56
N PHE A 153 11.78 -3.06 -12.48
CA PHE A 153 12.87 -2.83 -13.41
C PHE A 153 12.50 -3.19 -14.85
N ILE A 154 11.84 -4.34 -15.06
CA ILE A 154 11.36 -4.75 -16.40
C ILE A 154 10.34 -3.74 -16.93
N ALA A 155 9.36 -3.33 -16.11
CA ALA A 155 8.37 -2.34 -16.52
C ALA A 155 9.01 -1.00 -16.88
N ALA A 156 9.98 -0.53 -16.09
CA ALA A 156 10.72 0.70 -16.38
C ALA A 156 11.50 0.61 -17.70
N ILE A 157 12.22 -0.49 -17.95
CA ILE A 157 12.92 -0.71 -19.22
C ILE A 157 11.95 -0.70 -20.38
N ALA A 158 10.82 -1.41 -20.26
CA ALA A 158 9.80 -1.44 -21.31
C ALA A 158 9.27 -0.04 -21.62
N MET A 159 9.01 0.79 -20.60
CA MET A 159 8.59 2.18 -20.79
C MET A 159 9.69 3.01 -21.48
N VAL A 160 10.95 2.91 -21.04
CA VAL A 160 12.07 3.64 -21.66
C VAL A 160 12.27 3.25 -23.12
N VAL A 161 12.14 1.96 -23.46
CA VAL A 161 12.23 1.49 -24.85
C VAL A 161 11.12 2.09 -25.69
N VAL A 162 9.86 2.06 -25.23
CA VAL A 162 8.72 2.67 -25.94
C VAL A 162 8.93 4.17 -26.14
N LEU A 163 9.36 4.88 -25.10
CA LEU A 163 9.65 6.32 -25.13
C LEU A 163 10.80 6.68 -26.07
N SER A 164 11.83 5.83 -26.16
CA SER A 164 13.03 6.10 -26.96
C SER A 164 12.85 5.81 -28.44
N LEU A 165 12.03 4.84 -28.80
CA LEU A 165 11.86 4.41 -30.18
C LEU A 165 11.08 5.43 -31.03
N ASN A 166 10.13 6.16 -30.43
CA ASN A 166 9.27 7.13 -31.14
C ASN A 166 8.65 6.58 -32.46
N VAL A 167 8.42 5.25 -32.53
CA VAL A 167 7.95 4.56 -33.74
C VAL A 167 6.42 4.62 -33.89
N PHE A 168 5.70 4.89 -32.81
CA PHE A 168 4.24 4.83 -32.78
C PHE A 168 3.60 6.13 -33.29
N ARG A 169 2.37 6.03 -33.82
CA ARG A 169 1.57 7.21 -34.15
C ARG A 169 1.35 8.03 -32.88
N ALA A 170 1.33 9.36 -33.01
CA ALA A 170 1.07 10.28 -31.91
C ALA A 170 -0.18 9.85 -31.13
N GLY A 171 -0.04 9.62 -29.82
CA GLY A 171 -1.10 9.20 -28.91
C GLY A 171 -1.22 7.68 -28.69
N MET A 172 -0.68 6.83 -29.58
CA MET A 172 -0.65 5.38 -29.35
C MET A 172 0.40 4.97 -28.32
N ASP A 173 1.50 5.72 -28.25
CA ASP A 173 2.57 5.59 -27.27
C ASP A 173 2.03 5.70 -25.84
N VAL A 174 1.18 6.70 -25.58
CA VAL A 174 0.55 6.96 -24.28
C VAL A 174 -0.28 5.76 -23.82
N TRP A 175 -1.12 5.19 -24.70
CA TRP A 175 -1.92 4.00 -24.36
C TRP A 175 -1.06 2.76 -24.13
N LEU A 176 -0.01 2.56 -24.94
CA LEU A 176 0.92 1.44 -24.76
C LEU A 176 1.64 1.53 -23.41
N LEU A 177 2.09 2.72 -23.02
CA LEU A 177 2.73 2.97 -21.73
C LEU A 177 1.76 2.73 -20.56
N THR A 178 0.49 3.12 -20.69
CA THR A 178 -0.55 2.79 -19.71
C THR A 178 -0.79 1.30 -19.61
N ILE A 179 -0.83 0.57 -20.74
CA ILE A 179 -0.96 -0.89 -20.74
C ILE A 179 0.21 -1.53 -19.99
N ILE A 180 1.45 -1.05 -20.17
CA ILE A 180 2.60 -1.53 -19.41
C ILE A 180 2.38 -1.36 -17.90
N ALA A 181 1.91 -0.19 -17.46
CA ALA A 181 1.62 0.05 -16.04
C ALA A 181 0.52 -0.89 -15.50
N VAL A 182 -0.58 -1.06 -16.24
CA VAL A 182 -1.69 -1.96 -15.85
C VAL A 182 -1.22 -3.42 -15.76
N VAL A 183 -0.50 -3.90 -16.79
CA VAL A 183 0.01 -5.27 -16.84
C VAL A 183 0.98 -5.53 -15.70
N ARG A 184 1.89 -4.58 -15.42
CA ARG A 184 2.78 -4.63 -14.25
C ARG A 184 1.98 -4.81 -12.96
N THR A 185 0.93 -4.03 -12.74
CA THR A 185 0.09 -4.14 -11.53
C THR A 185 -0.63 -5.47 -11.42
N ILE A 186 -1.14 -6.01 -12.53
CA ILE A 186 -1.76 -7.35 -12.54
C ILE A 186 -0.74 -8.41 -12.11
N PHE A 187 0.45 -8.41 -12.71
CA PHE A 187 1.50 -9.36 -12.35
C PHE A 187 1.97 -9.20 -10.91
N ASP A 188 2.03 -7.97 -10.41
CA ASP A 188 2.39 -7.70 -9.03
C ASP A 188 1.43 -8.38 -8.05
N TYR A 189 0.12 -8.18 -8.22
CA TYR A 189 -0.89 -8.84 -7.38
C TYR A 189 -0.89 -10.36 -7.53
N GLN A 190 -0.66 -10.88 -8.74
CA GLN A 190 -0.58 -12.33 -8.95
C GLN A 190 0.62 -12.96 -8.26
N MET A 191 1.79 -12.32 -8.30
CA MET A 191 3.03 -12.85 -7.71
C MET A 191 3.11 -12.65 -6.21
N HIS A 192 2.48 -11.59 -5.69
CA HIS A 192 2.55 -11.17 -4.30
C HIS A 192 1.21 -11.30 -3.56
N TRP A 193 0.26 -12.11 -4.06
CA TRP A 193 -1.06 -12.27 -3.44
C TRP A 193 -0.99 -12.60 -1.95
N HIS A 194 -0.18 -13.59 -1.56
CA HIS A 194 -0.01 -13.99 -0.16
C HIS A 194 0.65 -12.90 0.71
N PHE A 195 1.50 -12.07 0.10
CA PHE A 195 2.10 -10.93 0.78
C PHE A 195 1.04 -9.88 1.09
N TYR A 196 0.15 -9.56 0.15
CA TYR A 196 -0.92 -8.59 0.34
C TYR A 196 -2.07 -9.10 1.22
N PHE A 197 -2.42 -10.38 1.08
CA PHE A 197 -3.61 -10.98 1.66
C PHE A 197 -3.25 -12.27 2.42
N PRO A 198 -2.74 -12.17 3.68
CA PRO A 198 -2.30 -13.31 4.46
C PRO A 198 -3.48 -14.06 5.12
N PHE A 199 -4.58 -14.28 4.42
CA PHE A 199 -5.84 -14.73 5.04
C PHE A 199 -5.91 -16.22 5.39
N GLU A 200 -4.95 -17.06 5.00
CA GLU A 200 -5.16 -18.52 5.04
C GLU A 200 -3.94 -19.30 5.49
N LYS A 201 -4.03 -19.88 6.71
CA LYS A 201 -3.74 -21.32 6.93
C LYS A 201 -4.03 -21.87 8.33
N ASP A 202 -4.67 -21.15 9.25
CA ASP A 202 -4.80 -21.65 10.62
C ASP A 202 -5.97 -22.62 10.88
N GLU A 203 -6.91 -22.83 9.94
CA GLU A 203 -8.13 -23.60 10.24
C GLU A 203 -8.17 -25.06 9.76
N THR A 204 -7.25 -25.53 8.92
CA THR A 204 -7.32 -26.91 8.36
C THR A 204 -6.49 -27.97 9.09
N THR A 205 -5.74 -27.64 10.15
CA THR A 205 -4.88 -28.62 10.85
C THR A 205 -5.41 -29.06 12.23
N VAL A 206 -6.58 -28.57 12.69
CA VAL A 206 -7.15 -28.97 14.00
C VAL A 206 -8.33 -29.95 13.89
N GLY A 207 -8.84 -30.24 12.68
CA GLY A 207 -10.09 -31.00 12.50
C GLY A 207 -9.96 -32.50 12.17
N GLY A 208 -8.80 -33.12 12.33
CA GLY A 208 -8.52 -34.47 11.80
C GLY A 208 -8.09 -35.52 12.82
N ASN A 209 -8.51 -35.42 14.08
CA ASN A 209 -8.50 -36.52 15.04
C ASN A 209 -9.48 -36.19 16.18
N ALA A 210 -10.78 -36.41 15.94
CA ALA A 210 -11.70 -36.62 17.04
C ALA A 210 -11.30 -37.94 17.75
N PRO A 211 -10.94 -37.93 19.04
CA PRO A 211 -10.85 -39.16 19.81
C PRO A 211 -12.23 -39.82 19.95
N PRO A 212 -12.31 -41.16 20.02
CA PRO A 212 -13.57 -41.86 20.18
C PRO A 212 -14.21 -41.54 21.53
N SER A 213 -15.48 -41.17 21.49
CA SER A 213 -16.55 -41.39 22.47
C SER A 213 -16.16 -41.62 23.95
N GLY A 214 -16.53 -40.67 24.81
CA GLY A 214 -16.98 -40.97 26.16
C GLY A 214 -16.20 -40.28 27.28
N GLU A 215 -16.57 -39.05 27.61
CA GLU A 215 -16.37 -38.51 28.96
C GLU A 215 -17.43 -37.44 29.25
N ASN A 216 -18.01 -37.53 30.44
CA ASN A 216 -19.20 -36.79 30.89
C ASN A 216 -18.96 -35.27 31.03
N PRO A 217 -20.00 -34.44 30.90
CA PRO A 217 -19.86 -32.99 31.06
C PRO A 217 -19.54 -32.62 32.51
N PRO A 218 -18.60 -31.67 32.74
CA PRO A 218 -18.44 -31.07 34.06
C PRO A 218 -19.63 -30.16 34.38
N VAL A 219 -20.26 -30.50 35.49
CA VAL A 219 -21.21 -29.68 36.26
C VAL A 219 -20.60 -28.31 36.56
N GLY A 220 -21.33 -27.23 36.27
CA GLY A 220 -21.07 -25.91 36.87
C GLY A 220 -21.01 -24.72 35.92
N VAL A 221 -22.08 -24.43 35.18
CA VAL A 221 -22.29 -23.09 34.62
C VAL A 221 -22.95 -22.24 35.72
N VAL A 222 -22.15 -21.46 36.43
CA VAL A 222 -22.65 -20.37 37.29
C VAL A 222 -23.08 -19.23 36.38
N ALA A 223 -24.35 -18.83 36.47
CA ALA A 223 -24.89 -17.73 35.69
C ALA A 223 -24.12 -16.42 35.99
N PRO A 224 -23.89 -15.56 34.98
CA PRO A 224 -23.30 -14.26 35.21
C PRO A 224 -24.22 -13.39 36.10
N PRO A 225 -23.65 -12.53 36.97
CA PRO A 225 -24.42 -11.61 37.79
C PRO A 225 -25.20 -10.61 36.92
N PRO A 226 -26.33 -10.09 37.43
CA PRO A 226 -27.19 -9.17 36.68
C PRO A 226 -26.44 -7.88 36.35
N VAL A 227 -26.60 -7.44 35.11
CA VAL A 227 -26.10 -6.15 34.61
C VAL A 227 -26.85 -5.03 35.34
N GLU A 228 -26.12 -4.26 36.14
CA GLU A 228 -26.62 -3.03 36.75
C GLU A 228 -26.84 -1.99 35.66
N ASN A 229 -28.08 -1.49 35.54
CA ASN A 229 -28.40 -0.43 34.60
C ASN A 229 -27.69 0.87 35.03
N PRO A 230 -27.11 1.63 34.09
CA PRO A 230 -26.53 2.93 34.40
C PRO A 230 -27.60 3.90 34.94
N PRO A 231 -27.25 4.78 35.88
CA PRO A 231 -28.16 5.79 36.41
C PRO A 231 -28.62 6.72 35.29
N ALA A 232 -29.91 7.04 35.31
CA ALA A 232 -30.55 7.95 34.37
C ALA A 232 -29.83 9.30 34.36
N GLU A 233 -29.45 9.77 33.17
CA GLU A 233 -28.96 11.13 32.97
C GLU A 233 -30.07 12.12 33.36
N GLU A 234 -29.77 12.89 34.40
CA GLU A 234 -30.54 14.03 34.88
C GLU A 234 -30.44 15.15 33.83
N ASN A 235 -31.51 15.36 33.08
CA ASN A 235 -31.65 16.49 32.17
C ASN A 235 -31.61 17.79 32.98
N ALA A 236 -30.45 18.45 32.99
CA ALA A 236 -30.31 19.81 33.46
C ALA A 236 -30.97 20.76 32.45
N ASP A 237 -32.25 21.03 32.70
CA ASP A 237 -32.98 22.18 32.20
C ASP A 237 -32.28 23.45 32.73
N GLY A 238 -31.72 24.23 31.82
CA GLY A 238 -30.91 25.40 32.12
C GLY A 238 -31.21 26.52 31.13
N GLY A 239 -32.39 27.12 31.28
CA GLY A 239 -32.74 28.38 30.63
C GLY A 239 -31.81 29.53 31.03
N GLY A 240 -31.60 30.47 30.10
CA GLY A 240 -30.83 31.67 30.37
C GLY A 240 -30.63 32.60 29.17
N ILE A 241 -31.66 33.44 28.96
CA ILE A 241 -31.70 34.75 28.28
C ILE A 241 -31.60 34.76 26.75
#